data_AF-A0A8B8X5L7-F1
#
_entry.id   AF-A0A8B8X5L7-F1
#
_cell.length_a   1.000
_cell.length_b   1.000
_cell.length_c   1.000
_cell.angle_alpha   90.00
_cell.angle_beta   90.00
_cell.angle_gamma   90.00
#
_symmetry.space_group_name_H-M   'P 1'
#
loop_
_entity.id
_entity.type
_entity.pdbx_description
1 polymer ?
#
loop_
_entity_poly.entity_id
_entity_poly.type
_entity_poly.pdbx_seq_one_letter_code
_entity_poly.pdbx_strand_id
1 'polypeptide(L)'
;MSVNYAAGLSPYADKGKCGLPEVFDPPEELERKVWELAQLVWQSSNVVFHTGAGISTASGIPDFRDKLAELHGNMFVEECVKCKTQYVRDAVVGSMGLKATGRLCTVAKSRGLRACRGELRDTILDWEDSLPDRDLTLADEASRNADLSITLGTSLQIRPSGNLPLATKRRGGRLVIVNLQPTKHDRHADLRIHGYVDEVMTRLMKHLGLEIPAWDGPRVLERALPPLPRPPTPKLEPKEEAPAQLHSPAPTSPKQEPTAEPGAQHNGSGPASPKRELLDSPAPRRPPKRVKTEVVPS
;
A
#
# COMPACT_ATOMS: atom_id res chain seq x y z
N MET A 1 -22.38 -9.89 18.80
CA MET A 1 -22.89 -9.82 17.42
C MET A 1 -21.95 -8.93 16.64
N SER A 2 -21.20 -9.48 15.68
CA SER A 2 -20.41 -8.67 14.76
C SER A 2 -21.38 -7.85 13.92
N VAL A 3 -21.32 -6.53 14.04
CA VAL A 3 -21.87 -5.66 13.02
C VAL A 3 -21.15 -6.06 11.73
N ASN A 4 -21.88 -6.39 10.65
CA ASN A 4 -21.25 -6.62 9.36
C ASN A 4 -20.40 -5.37 9.07
N TYR A 5 -19.08 -5.52 8.92
CA TYR A 5 -18.15 -4.40 8.73
C TYR A 5 -18.65 -3.44 7.64
N ALA A 6 -19.18 -3.99 6.55
CA ALA A 6 -19.73 -3.22 5.43
C ALA A 6 -21.00 -2.42 5.80
N ALA A 7 -21.76 -2.82 6.82
CA ALA A 7 -22.96 -2.11 7.26
C ALA A 7 -22.64 -0.89 8.15
N GLY A 8 -21.42 -0.79 8.69
CA GLY A 8 -20.96 0.35 9.48
C GLY A 8 -20.40 1.52 8.67
N LEU A 9 -20.15 1.30 7.37
CA LEU A 9 -19.55 2.25 6.43
C LEU A 9 -20.61 2.98 5.60
N SER A 10 -20.22 4.12 5.03
CA SER A 10 -21.07 4.84 4.09
C SER A 10 -21.34 4.01 2.83
N PRO A 11 -22.52 4.15 2.20
CA PRO A 11 -22.78 3.54 0.90
C PRO A 11 -21.77 4.04 -0.13
N TYR A 12 -21.17 3.12 -0.88
CA TYR A 12 -20.19 3.45 -1.91
C TYR A 12 -20.39 2.61 -3.16
N ALA A 13 -20.38 3.27 -4.32
CA ALA A 13 -20.72 2.66 -5.60
C ALA A 13 -19.57 1.84 -6.20
N ASP A 14 -18.33 2.33 -6.09
CA ASP A 14 -17.16 1.65 -6.63
C ASP A 14 -16.54 0.70 -5.60
N LYS A 15 -16.93 -0.57 -5.66
CA LYS A 15 -16.36 -1.64 -4.83
C LYS A 15 -15.19 -2.36 -5.51
N GLY A 16 -14.75 -1.86 -6.67
CA GLY A 16 -13.80 -2.55 -7.54
C GLY A 16 -14.40 -3.80 -8.20
N LYS A 17 -13.51 -4.68 -8.69
CA LYS A 17 -13.88 -5.97 -9.26
C LYS A 17 -14.09 -6.98 -8.13
N CYS A 18 -15.29 -7.51 -8.00
CA CYS A 18 -15.66 -8.50 -6.99
C CYS A 18 -15.97 -9.85 -7.66
N GLY A 19 -15.79 -10.96 -6.92
CA GLY A 19 -16.22 -12.28 -7.35
C GLY A 19 -15.50 -12.83 -8.58
N LEU A 20 -14.24 -12.44 -8.79
CA LEU A 20 -13.44 -13.04 -9.86
C LEU A 20 -13.20 -14.53 -9.57
N PRO A 21 -13.09 -15.39 -10.60
CA PRO A 21 -12.78 -16.79 -10.40
C PRO A 21 -11.46 -16.97 -9.65
N GLU A 22 -11.43 -17.95 -8.75
CA GLU A 22 -10.21 -18.40 -8.08
C GLU A 22 -9.39 -19.27 -9.05
N VAL A 23 -8.08 -19.18 -8.90
CA VAL A 23 -7.08 -19.97 -9.62
C VAL A 23 -6.31 -20.78 -8.59
N PHE A 24 -5.96 -22.02 -8.94
CA PHE A 24 -5.20 -22.92 -8.10
C PHE A 24 -4.04 -23.48 -8.92
N ASP A 25 -2.81 -23.20 -8.49
CA ASP A 25 -1.64 -23.83 -9.07
C ASP A 25 -1.64 -25.33 -8.73
N PRO A 26 -1.36 -26.23 -9.69
CA PRO A 26 -1.24 -27.66 -9.40
C PRO A 26 -0.16 -27.94 -8.33
N PRO A 27 -0.26 -29.05 -7.57
CA PRO A 27 0.63 -29.31 -6.43
C PRO A 27 2.13 -29.20 -6.75
N GLU A 28 2.58 -29.73 -7.89
CA GLU A 28 3.99 -29.68 -8.31
C GLU A 28 4.45 -28.26 -8.66
N GLU A 29 3.59 -27.47 -9.31
CA GLU A 29 3.88 -26.08 -9.62
C GLU A 29 3.91 -25.23 -8.35
N LEU A 30 2.98 -25.48 -7.43
CA LEU A 30 2.93 -24.84 -6.12
C LEU A 30 4.21 -25.10 -5.33
N GLU A 31 4.66 -26.37 -5.22
CA GLU A 31 5.91 -26.70 -4.55
C GLU A 31 7.11 -25.97 -5.18
N ARG A 32 7.21 -25.99 -6.51
CA ARG A 32 8.30 -25.29 -7.23
C ARG A 32 8.31 -23.79 -6.94
N LYS A 33 7.12 -23.15 -6.95
CA LYS A 33 6.99 -21.72 -6.70
C LYS A 33 7.29 -21.36 -5.24
N VAL A 34 6.87 -22.18 -4.28
CA VAL A 34 7.19 -21.95 -2.87
C VAL A 34 8.69 -22.13 -2.59
N TRP A 35 9.34 -23.07 -3.27
CA TRP A 35 10.80 -23.17 -3.25
C TRP A 35 11.48 -21.93 -3.84
N GLU A 36 11.02 -21.43 -4.98
CA GLU A 36 11.53 -20.17 -5.57
C GLU A 36 11.30 -18.97 -4.64
N LEU A 37 10.17 -18.91 -3.93
CA LEU A 37 9.92 -17.92 -2.89
C LEU A 37 10.93 -18.02 -1.74
N ALA A 38 11.28 -19.23 -1.27
CA ALA A 38 12.30 -19.40 -0.25
C ALA A 38 13.67 -18.88 -0.72
N GLN A 39 14.05 -19.16 -1.98
CA GLN A 39 15.27 -18.61 -2.59
C GLN A 39 15.27 -17.08 -2.63
N LEU A 40 14.15 -16.45 -2.99
CA LEU A 40 14.01 -14.99 -2.97
C LEU A 40 14.21 -14.44 -1.56
N VAL A 41 13.56 -15.05 -0.55
CA VAL A 41 13.69 -14.63 0.85
C VAL A 41 15.13 -14.73 1.35
N TRP A 42 15.85 -15.81 1.02
CA TRP A 42 17.25 -15.98 1.40
C TRP A 42 18.21 -15.00 0.72
N GLN A 43 17.93 -14.61 -0.52
CA GLN A 43 18.77 -13.69 -1.31
C GLN A 43 18.50 -12.21 -0.98
N SER A 44 17.35 -11.93 -0.36
CA SER A 44 16.92 -10.59 -0.01
C SER A 44 17.48 -10.10 1.31
N SER A 45 17.89 -8.83 1.35
CA SER A 45 18.33 -8.15 2.56
C SER A 45 17.16 -7.46 3.28
N ASN A 46 16.17 -6.97 2.53
CA ASN A 46 15.03 -6.25 3.09
C ASN A 46 13.69 -6.70 2.46
N VAL A 47 13.00 -7.57 3.20
CA VAL A 47 11.71 -8.16 2.80
C VAL A 47 10.56 -7.41 3.47
N VAL A 48 9.57 -6.97 2.68
CA VAL A 48 8.34 -6.33 3.18
C VAL A 48 7.13 -7.15 2.78
N PHE A 49 6.28 -7.45 3.76
CA PHE A 49 5.01 -8.14 3.54
C PHE A 49 3.85 -7.14 3.48
N HIS A 50 2.91 -7.40 2.56
CA HIS A 50 1.68 -6.62 2.40
C HIS A 50 0.49 -7.57 2.50
N THR A 51 -0.34 -7.41 3.53
CA THR A 51 -1.43 -8.33 3.81
C THR A 51 -2.78 -7.67 3.54
N GLY A 52 -3.76 -8.49 3.15
CA GLY A 52 -5.16 -8.07 3.04
C GLY A 52 -6.09 -9.05 3.74
N ALA A 53 -7.40 -8.86 3.55
CA ALA A 53 -8.42 -9.67 4.22
C ALA A 53 -8.27 -11.19 3.99
N GLY A 54 -7.64 -11.61 2.89
CA GLY A 54 -7.44 -13.02 2.56
C GLY A 54 -6.67 -13.82 3.61
N ILE A 55 -5.74 -13.20 4.36
CA ILE A 55 -4.99 -13.90 5.42
C ILE A 55 -5.83 -14.18 6.68
N SER A 56 -6.89 -13.41 6.88
CA SER A 56 -7.75 -13.49 8.08
C SER A 56 -8.98 -14.34 7.87
N THR A 57 -9.21 -14.84 6.65
CA THR A 57 -10.31 -15.78 6.36
C THR A 57 -10.23 -17.03 7.24
N ALA A 58 -9.02 -17.40 7.68
CA ALA A 58 -8.77 -18.58 8.51
C ALA A 58 -8.74 -18.34 10.04
N SER A 59 -8.62 -17.09 10.55
CA SER A 59 -7.81 -16.95 11.78
C SER A 59 -8.08 -15.86 12.84
N GLY A 60 -9.13 -15.03 12.82
CA GLY A 60 -9.54 -14.25 14.04
C GLY A 60 -8.42 -13.51 14.83
N ILE A 61 -7.65 -12.66 14.15
CA ILE A 61 -6.22 -12.28 14.39
C ILE A 61 -5.95 -11.11 15.39
N PRO A 62 -4.79 -11.12 16.13
CA PRO A 62 -4.10 -9.93 16.69
C PRO A 62 -2.72 -9.55 16.04
N ASP A 63 -2.18 -8.37 16.39
CA ASP A 63 -1.15 -7.57 15.68
C ASP A 63 0.16 -7.20 16.48
N PHE A 64 1.12 -6.56 15.80
CA PHE A 64 2.35 -5.89 16.33
C PHE A 64 2.37 -4.42 15.85
N ARG A 65 2.96 -3.42 16.53
CA ARG A 65 2.73 -1.99 16.16
C ARG A 65 3.90 -1.12 15.69
N ASP A 66 5.16 -1.48 15.90
CA ASP A 66 6.31 -0.66 15.43
C ASP A 66 6.83 -1.08 14.05
N LYS A 67 6.62 -2.34 13.68
CA LYS A 67 6.93 -2.91 12.35
C LYS A 67 5.67 -3.16 11.52
N LEU A 68 4.55 -2.52 11.88
CA LEU A 68 3.27 -2.63 11.19
C LEU A 68 2.76 -1.23 10.83
N ALA A 69 2.11 -1.13 9.68
CA ALA A 69 1.32 0.01 9.28
C ALA A 69 -0.14 -0.44 9.08
N GLU A 70 -1.03 0.01 9.97
CA GLU A 70 -2.46 -0.34 9.94
C GLU A 70 -3.22 0.65 9.06
N LEU A 71 -2.99 0.55 7.76
CA LEU A 71 -3.42 1.57 6.79
C LEU A 71 -4.92 1.86 6.75
N HIS A 72 -5.77 0.89 7.15
CA HIS A 72 -7.23 1.00 7.13
C HIS A 72 -7.85 0.97 8.55
N GLY A 73 -7.01 1.11 9.57
CA GLY A 73 -7.42 1.09 10.97
C GLY A 73 -7.55 -0.29 11.57
N ASN A 74 -7.91 -0.31 12.85
CA ASN A 74 -8.04 -1.52 13.65
C ASN A 74 -9.28 -1.43 14.55
N MET A 75 -10.12 -2.47 14.53
CA MET A 75 -11.39 -2.48 15.28
C MET A 75 -11.21 -2.41 16.80
N PHE A 76 -10.01 -2.72 17.30
CA PHE A 76 -9.66 -2.69 18.72
C PHE A 76 -8.95 -1.40 19.12
N VAL A 77 -8.65 -0.50 18.17
CA VAL A 77 -7.89 0.72 18.42
C VAL A 77 -8.78 1.96 18.29
N GLU A 78 -8.73 2.80 19.32
CA GLU A 78 -9.30 4.14 19.30
C GLU A 78 -8.22 5.20 19.59
N GLU A 79 -8.34 6.37 18.99
CA GLU A 79 -7.37 7.45 19.05
C GLU A 79 -7.97 8.72 19.67
N CYS A 80 -7.20 9.38 20.53
CA CYS A 80 -7.57 10.69 21.07
C CYS A 80 -7.42 11.79 20.02
N VAL A 81 -8.51 12.51 19.73
CA VAL A 81 -8.49 13.62 18.76
C VAL A 81 -7.58 14.78 19.16
N LYS A 82 -7.30 14.94 20.47
CA LYS A 82 -6.49 16.04 21.00
C LYS A 82 -4.99 15.72 21.01
N CYS A 83 -4.62 14.55 21.53
CA CYS A 83 -3.22 14.22 21.78
C CYS A 83 -2.69 13.05 20.96
N LYS A 84 -3.52 12.46 20.10
CA LYS A 84 -3.13 11.37 19.17
C LYS A 84 -2.66 10.10 19.86
N THR A 85 -2.88 9.98 21.17
CA THR A 85 -2.63 8.75 21.91
C THR A 85 -3.66 7.71 21.51
N GLN A 86 -3.18 6.55 21.09
CA GLN A 86 -3.98 5.39 20.76
C GLN A 86 -4.18 4.50 21.99
N TYR A 87 -5.33 3.84 22.03
CA TYR A 87 -5.71 2.89 23.06
C TYR A 87 -6.15 1.60 22.39
N VAL A 88 -5.52 0.50 22.81
CA VAL A 88 -5.80 -0.83 22.32
C VAL A 88 -6.70 -1.51 23.33
N ARG A 89 -7.83 -2.03 22.87
CA ARG A 89 -8.87 -2.61 23.70
C ARG A 89 -8.87 -4.13 23.56
N ASP A 90 -9.40 -4.80 24.57
CA ASP A 90 -9.64 -6.25 24.59
C ASP A 90 -10.93 -6.65 23.86
N ALA A 91 -11.80 -5.68 23.59
CA ALA A 91 -13.00 -5.81 22.79
C ALA A 91 -13.05 -4.74 21.68
N VAL A 92 -13.84 -4.99 20.64
CA VAL A 92 -14.04 -4.03 19.55
C VAL A 92 -14.56 -2.69 20.08
N VAL A 93 -14.04 -1.58 19.55
CA VAL A 93 -14.27 -0.21 20.02
C VAL A 93 -15.74 0.23 19.90
N GLY A 94 -16.47 -0.34 18.92
CA GLY A 94 -17.92 -0.22 18.79
C GLY A 94 -18.43 0.83 17.78
N SER A 95 -17.55 1.50 17.04
CA SER A 95 -17.89 2.44 15.97
C SER A 95 -16.97 2.26 14.74
N MET A 96 -17.37 2.84 13.61
CA MET A 96 -16.62 2.83 12.34
C MET A 96 -16.79 4.18 11.61
N GLY A 97 -15.77 4.59 10.86
CA GLY A 97 -15.76 5.85 10.09
C GLY A 97 -15.28 7.03 10.93
N LEU A 98 -14.24 6.82 11.75
CA LEU A 98 -13.62 7.85 12.59
C LEU A 98 -14.63 8.56 13.51
N LYS A 99 -15.58 7.80 14.07
CA LYS A 99 -16.67 8.32 14.92
C LYS A 99 -16.28 8.29 16.39
N ALA A 100 -16.93 9.16 17.18
CA ALA A 100 -16.76 9.21 18.62
C ALA A 100 -17.19 7.89 19.27
N THR A 101 -16.37 7.37 20.18
CA THR A 101 -16.60 6.08 20.83
C THR A 101 -17.34 6.21 22.17
N GLY A 102 -17.59 7.45 22.59
CA GLY A 102 -18.16 7.79 23.90
C GLY A 102 -17.16 7.81 25.05
N ARG A 103 -15.90 7.39 24.83
CA ARG A 103 -14.84 7.40 25.85
C ARG A 103 -13.97 8.67 25.76
N LEU A 104 -13.27 8.95 26.85
CA LEU A 104 -12.37 10.11 26.96
C LEU A 104 -10.93 9.68 27.25
N CYS A 105 -9.99 10.42 26.70
CA CYS A 105 -8.56 10.22 26.90
C CYS A 105 -8.14 10.47 28.35
N THR A 106 -7.39 9.51 28.89
CA THR A 106 -6.89 9.48 30.27
C THR A 106 -5.45 9.95 30.42
N VAL A 107 -4.75 10.25 29.32
CA VAL A 107 -3.35 10.70 29.36
C VAL A 107 -3.19 11.90 30.28
N ALA A 108 -2.26 11.79 31.24
CA ALA A 108 -1.89 12.88 32.11
C ALA A 108 -1.24 14.03 31.31
N LYS A 109 -1.72 15.25 31.54
CA LYS A 109 -1.22 16.51 30.99
C LYS A 109 -0.84 17.44 32.16
N SER A 110 -0.18 18.55 31.84
CA SER A 110 0.25 19.57 32.83
C SER A 110 1.01 18.96 34.02
N ARG A 111 2.04 18.16 33.77
CA ARG A 111 2.86 17.47 34.80
C ARG A 111 2.05 16.59 35.77
N GLY A 112 0.99 15.93 35.29
CA GLY A 112 0.19 15.03 36.12
C GLY A 112 -1.02 15.68 36.80
N LEU A 113 -1.19 17.00 36.69
CA LEU A 113 -2.25 17.72 37.39
C LEU A 113 -3.64 17.53 36.78
N ARG A 114 -3.74 17.19 35.48
CA ARG A 114 -5.03 17.01 34.78
C ARG A 114 -4.95 15.93 33.72
N ALA A 115 -6.04 15.21 33.49
CA ALA A 115 -6.18 14.32 32.33
C ALA A 115 -6.48 15.13 31.06
N CYS A 116 -6.09 14.59 29.89
CA CYS A 116 -6.31 15.19 28.59
C CYS A 116 -7.80 15.41 28.28
N ARG A 117 -8.65 14.41 28.59
CA ARG A 117 -10.11 14.43 28.35
C ARG A 117 -10.47 14.84 26.92
N GLY A 118 -9.64 14.44 25.95
CA GLY A 118 -10.03 14.48 24.53
C GLY A 118 -11.01 13.36 24.23
N GLU A 119 -11.93 13.61 23.30
CA GLU A 119 -12.78 12.57 22.72
C GLU A 119 -11.91 11.48 22.08
N LEU A 120 -12.26 10.22 22.32
CA LEU A 120 -11.69 9.08 21.61
C LEU A 120 -12.57 8.76 20.40
N ARG A 121 -11.92 8.46 19.27
CA ARG A 121 -12.56 8.04 18.02
C ARG A 121 -12.03 6.69 17.57
N ASP A 122 -12.86 5.89 16.90
CA ASP A 122 -12.34 4.70 16.23
C ASP A 122 -11.34 5.06 15.12
N THR A 123 -10.58 4.06 14.67
CA THR A 123 -9.55 4.24 13.62
C THR A 123 -9.99 3.68 12.27
N ILE A 124 -11.21 3.15 12.17
CA ILE A 124 -11.70 2.52 10.94
C ILE A 124 -12.04 3.63 9.95
N LEU A 125 -11.39 3.59 8.79
CA LEU A 125 -11.63 4.55 7.71
C LEU A 125 -12.97 4.27 7.02
N ASP A 126 -13.73 5.32 6.74
CA ASP A 126 -14.78 5.30 5.73
C ASP A 126 -14.17 5.52 4.32
N TRP A 127 -14.97 5.39 3.27
CA TRP A 127 -14.48 5.40 1.88
C TRP A 127 -13.77 6.67 1.46
N GLU A 128 -14.18 7.83 2.00
CA GLU A 128 -13.62 9.14 1.66
C GLU A 128 -12.51 9.59 2.62
N ASP A 129 -12.24 8.81 3.68
CA ASP A 129 -11.23 9.17 4.66
C ASP A 129 -9.81 8.97 4.12
N SER A 130 -8.93 9.92 4.43
CA SER A 130 -7.51 9.80 4.16
C SER A 130 -6.88 8.72 5.04
N LEU A 131 -5.88 8.02 4.49
CA LEU A 131 -5.08 7.09 5.26
C LEU A 131 -4.29 7.81 6.37
N PRO A 132 -3.99 7.14 7.50
CA PRO A 132 -3.15 7.70 8.55
C PRO A 132 -1.75 8.03 8.04
N ASP A 133 -1.37 9.31 8.11
CA ASP A 133 -0.11 9.83 7.54
C ASP A 133 1.13 9.09 8.03
N ARG A 134 1.20 8.81 9.34
CA ARG A 134 2.34 8.10 9.96
C ARG A 134 2.52 6.73 9.35
N ASP A 135 1.46 5.92 9.35
CA ASP A 135 1.47 4.55 8.88
C ASP A 135 1.70 4.48 7.36
N LEU A 136 1.08 5.37 6.59
CA LEU A 136 1.33 5.46 5.15
C LEU A 136 2.78 5.85 4.84
N THR A 137 3.35 6.79 5.58
CA THR A 137 4.76 7.21 5.41
C THR A 137 5.71 6.06 5.70
N LEU A 138 5.51 5.35 6.82
CA LEU A 138 6.33 4.18 7.19
C LEU A 138 6.19 3.07 6.16
N ALA A 139 4.98 2.78 5.69
CA ALA A 139 4.72 1.74 4.69
C ALA A 139 5.37 2.08 3.34
N ASP A 140 5.26 3.34 2.89
CA ASP A 140 5.89 3.80 1.65
C ASP A 140 7.42 3.77 1.74
N GLU A 141 8.00 4.20 2.86
CA GLU A 141 9.44 4.13 3.09
C GLU A 141 9.95 2.68 3.08
N ALA A 142 9.32 1.80 3.84
CA ALA A 142 9.66 0.38 3.87
C ALA A 142 9.55 -0.24 2.46
N SER A 143 8.47 0.04 1.75
CA SER A 143 8.23 -0.48 0.39
C SER A 143 9.28 0.02 -0.62
N ARG A 144 9.67 1.29 -0.54
CA ARG A 144 10.72 1.86 -1.40
C ARG A 144 12.09 1.27 -1.12
N ASN A 145 12.39 0.95 0.14
CA ASN A 145 13.70 0.46 0.57
C ASN A 145 13.80 -1.07 0.55
N ALA A 146 12.71 -1.78 0.26
CA ALA A 146 12.71 -3.23 0.11
C ALA A 146 13.43 -3.66 -1.18
N ASP A 147 14.11 -4.80 -1.13
CA ASP A 147 14.55 -5.52 -2.32
C ASP A 147 13.61 -6.68 -2.68
N LEU A 148 12.67 -7.02 -1.79
CA LEU A 148 11.59 -7.96 -2.03
C LEU A 148 10.30 -7.50 -1.32
N SER A 149 9.23 -7.36 -2.10
CA SER A 149 7.87 -7.21 -1.58
C SER A 149 7.08 -8.49 -1.82
N ILE A 150 6.40 -8.99 -0.79
CA ILE A 150 5.53 -10.16 -0.87
C ILE A 150 4.11 -9.73 -0.47
N THR A 151 3.14 -9.94 -1.36
CA THR A 151 1.74 -9.65 -1.07
C THR A 151 1.00 -10.94 -0.76
N LEU A 152 0.18 -10.95 0.30
CA LEU A 152 -0.56 -12.12 0.79
C LEU A 152 -2.05 -11.76 0.92
N GLY A 153 -2.91 -12.44 0.16
CA GLY A 153 -4.36 -12.35 0.36
C GLY A 153 -4.97 -10.97 0.11
N THR A 154 -4.45 -10.22 -0.87
CA THR A 154 -4.94 -8.89 -1.25
C THR A 154 -5.11 -8.80 -2.76
N SER A 155 -6.24 -8.25 -3.22
CA SER A 155 -6.47 -8.00 -4.66
C SER A 155 -5.74 -6.75 -5.17
N LEU A 156 -5.10 -5.98 -4.27
CA LEU A 156 -4.35 -4.76 -4.56
C LEU A 156 -5.18 -3.65 -5.25
N GLN A 157 -6.50 -3.65 -5.06
CA GLN A 157 -7.38 -2.73 -5.79
C GLN A 157 -7.44 -1.33 -5.18
N ILE A 158 -7.42 -1.25 -3.85
CA ILE A 158 -7.54 -0.02 -3.06
C ILE A 158 -6.25 0.80 -3.15
N ARG A 159 -6.36 2.10 -3.42
CA ARG A 159 -5.24 3.03 -3.47
C ARG A 159 -5.21 3.90 -2.21
N PRO A 160 -4.03 4.30 -1.72
CA PRO A 160 -2.70 4.00 -2.23
C PRO A 160 -2.15 2.62 -1.82
N SER A 161 -2.78 1.92 -0.86
CA SER A 161 -2.25 0.69 -0.25
C SER A 161 -1.82 -0.38 -1.26
N GLY A 162 -2.67 -0.69 -2.25
CA GLY A 162 -2.39 -1.69 -3.28
C GLY A 162 -1.25 -1.31 -4.23
N ASN A 163 -0.88 -0.03 -4.32
CA ASN A 163 0.23 0.42 -5.14
C ASN A 163 1.58 0.37 -4.40
N LEU A 164 1.60 0.20 -3.07
CA LEU A 164 2.83 0.19 -2.28
C LEU A 164 3.84 -0.89 -2.72
N PRO A 165 3.43 -2.14 -3.02
CA PRO A 165 4.37 -3.17 -3.51
C PRO A 165 5.07 -2.79 -4.81
N LEU A 166 4.47 -1.92 -5.64
CA LEU A 166 5.10 -1.42 -6.86
C LEU A 166 6.25 -0.44 -6.59
N ALA A 167 6.30 0.17 -5.40
CA ALA A 167 7.42 1.02 -5.01
C ALA A 167 8.75 0.23 -4.95
N THR A 168 8.68 -1.03 -4.53
CA THR A 168 9.81 -1.97 -4.56
C THR A 168 10.30 -2.22 -5.99
N LYS A 169 9.39 -2.53 -6.92
CA LYS A 169 9.72 -2.73 -8.35
C LYS A 169 10.39 -1.50 -8.97
N ARG A 170 9.92 -0.30 -8.63
CA ARG A 170 10.50 0.97 -9.13
C ARG A 170 11.97 1.18 -8.72
N ARG A 171 12.43 0.48 -7.68
CA ARG A 171 13.82 0.54 -7.19
C ARG A 171 14.64 -0.70 -7.56
N GLY A 172 14.14 -1.54 -8.46
CA GLY A 172 14.84 -2.75 -8.90
C GLY A 172 14.64 -3.97 -7.99
N GLY A 173 13.86 -3.86 -6.92
CA GLY A 173 13.47 -5.00 -6.10
C GLY A 173 12.48 -5.92 -6.82
N ARG A 174 12.21 -7.08 -6.21
CA ARG A 174 11.28 -8.10 -6.73
C ARG A 174 9.92 -8.02 -6.05
N LEU A 175 8.88 -8.48 -6.74
CA LEU A 175 7.50 -8.55 -6.26
C LEU A 175 6.97 -9.98 -6.39
N VAL A 176 6.52 -10.53 -5.27
CA VAL A 176 5.78 -11.79 -5.21
C VAL A 176 4.33 -11.52 -4.85
N ILE A 177 3.41 -12.18 -5.56
CA ILE A 177 1.98 -12.11 -5.26
C ILE A 177 1.45 -13.50 -4.95
N VAL A 178 0.89 -13.65 -3.74
CA VAL A 178 0.21 -14.87 -3.29
C VAL A 178 -1.27 -14.55 -3.09
N ASN A 179 -2.11 -15.03 -4.00
CA ASN A 179 -3.55 -14.78 -3.94
C ASN A 179 -4.30 -15.83 -4.80
N LEU A 180 -5.50 -16.23 -4.37
CA LEU A 180 -6.35 -17.14 -5.16
C LEU A 180 -6.94 -16.46 -6.39
N GLN A 181 -7.39 -15.20 -6.24
CA GLN A 181 -7.96 -14.43 -7.35
C GLN A 181 -6.90 -13.60 -8.07
N PRO A 182 -7.14 -13.21 -9.34
CA PRO A 182 -6.31 -12.23 -10.03
C PRO A 182 -6.22 -10.91 -9.23
N THR A 183 -5.05 -10.27 -9.27
CA THR A 183 -4.82 -8.98 -8.61
C THR A 183 -4.68 -7.87 -9.63
N LYS A 184 -4.81 -6.61 -9.18
CA LYS A 184 -4.60 -5.44 -10.03
C LYS A 184 -3.19 -5.36 -10.64
N HIS A 185 -2.21 -6.06 -10.06
CA HIS A 185 -0.79 -5.89 -10.36
C HIS A 185 -0.09 -7.18 -10.81
N ASP A 186 -0.85 -8.22 -11.20
CA ASP A 186 -0.29 -9.52 -11.62
C ASP A 186 0.83 -9.38 -12.65
N ARG A 187 0.67 -8.51 -13.65
CA ARG A 187 1.66 -8.27 -14.71
C ARG A 187 3.02 -7.74 -14.22
N HIS A 188 3.09 -7.22 -13.00
CA HIS A 188 4.32 -6.65 -12.42
C HIS A 188 5.05 -7.61 -11.50
N ALA A 189 4.43 -8.74 -11.14
CA ALA A 189 5.00 -9.73 -10.26
C ALA A 189 6.08 -10.57 -10.97
N ASP A 190 7.21 -10.76 -10.28
CA ASP A 190 8.27 -11.67 -10.67
C ASP A 190 7.87 -13.13 -10.39
N LEU A 191 7.01 -13.35 -9.38
CA LEU A 191 6.44 -14.65 -9.04
C LEU A 191 4.97 -14.48 -8.62
N ARG A 192 4.09 -15.29 -9.21
CA ARG A 192 2.66 -15.38 -8.82
C ARG A 192 2.37 -16.79 -8.35
N ILE A 193 1.84 -16.90 -7.14
CA ILE A 193 1.45 -18.16 -6.51
C ILE A 193 -0.05 -18.12 -6.28
N HIS A 194 -0.79 -19.03 -6.92
CA HIS A 194 -2.22 -19.17 -6.72
C HIS A 194 -2.49 -20.36 -5.81
N GLY A 195 -2.64 -20.08 -4.52
CA GLY A 195 -2.88 -21.09 -3.49
C GLY A 195 -3.31 -20.45 -2.18
N TYR A 196 -3.73 -21.28 -1.25
CA TYR A 196 -4.05 -20.83 0.10
C TYR A 196 -2.79 -20.29 0.79
N VAL A 197 -2.90 -19.11 1.41
CA VAL A 197 -1.76 -18.46 2.09
C VAL A 197 -1.21 -19.36 3.21
N ASP A 198 -2.06 -20.04 3.96
CA ASP A 198 -1.63 -20.95 5.03
C ASP A 198 -0.76 -22.10 4.50
N GLU A 199 -1.15 -22.70 3.38
CA GLU A 199 -0.39 -23.77 2.74
C GLU A 199 0.96 -23.26 2.23
N VAL A 200 0.96 -22.11 1.55
CA VAL A 200 2.17 -21.46 1.05
C VAL A 200 3.13 -21.11 2.19
N MET A 201 2.63 -20.48 3.25
CA MET A 201 3.45 -20.05 4.38
C MET A 201 3.96 -21.23 5.20
N THR A 202 3.15 -22.27 5.41
CA THR A 202 3.60 -23.50 6.10
C THR A 202 4.75 -24.17 5.35
N ARG A 203 4.63 -24.32 4.03
CA ARG A 203 5.69 -24.88 3.19
C ARG A 203 6.93 -23.98 3.15
N LEU A 204 6.75 -22.66 3.04
CA LEU A 204 7.84 -21.69 3.09
C LEU A 204 8.61 -21.79 4.42
N MET A 205 7.92 -21.79 5.56
CA MET A 205 8.53 -21.90 6.88
C MET A 205 9.31 -23.21 7.04
N LYS A 206 8.79 -24.32 6.49
CA LYS A 206 9.51 -25.60 6.42
C LYS A 206 10.82 -25.48 5.63
N HIS A 207 10.82 -24.83 4.46
CA HIS A 207 12.05 -24.62 3.70
C HIS A 207 13.05 -23.72 4.45
N LEU A 208 12.56 -22.66 5.10
CA LEU A 208 13.38 -21.76 5.91
C LEU A 208 13.93 -22.41 7.19
N GLY A 209 13.45 -23.60 7.56
CA GLY A 209 13.82 -24.29 8.79
C GLY A 209 13.32 -23.56 10.04
N LEU A 210 12.19 -22.85 9.93
CA LEU A 210 11.58 -22.08 11.01
C LEU A 210 10.27 -22.72 11.45
N GLU A 211 10.09 -22.86 12.75
CA GLU A 211 8.83 -23.30 13.33
C GLU A 211 7.82 -22.14 13.38
N ILE A 212 6.55 -22.44 13.13
CA ILE A 212 5.45 -21.50 13.36
C ILE A 212 5.14 -21.53 14.87
N PRO A 213 5.27 -20.41 15.60
CA PRO A 213 5.10 -20.40 17.05
C PRO A 213 3.64 -20.64 17.46
N ALA A 214 3.45 -21.17 18.67
CA ALA A 214 2.14 -21.28 19.29
C ALA A 214 1.58 -19.88 19.67
N TRP A 215 0.26 -19.77 19.74
CA TRP A 215 -0.43 -18.54 20.13
C TRP A 215 -0.93 -18.59 21.58
N ASP A 216 -0.40 -17.71 22.44
CA ASP A 216 -0.71 -17.65 23.88
C ASP A 216 -1.96 -16.82 24.22
N GLY A 217 -2.77 -16.49 23.21
CA GLY A 217 -3.92 -15.59 23.32
C GLY A 217 -3.59 -14.12 23.03
N PRO A 218 -4.56 -13.19 23.21
CA PRO A 218 -4.39 -11.78 22.86
C PRO A 218 -3.28 -11.12 23.67
N ARG A 219 -2.27 -10.58 22.99
CA ARG A 219 -1.14 -9.84 23.56
C ARG A 219 -0.84 -8.64 22.68
N VAL A 220 -0.36 -7.55 23.30
CA VAL A 220 0.07 -6.35 22.59
C VAL A 220 1.57 -6.19 22.78
N LEU A 221 2.30 -6.14 21.67
CA LEU A 221 3.73 -5.82 21.66
C LEU A 221 3.95 -4.50 20.93
N GLU A 222 4.23 -3.45 21.70
CA GLU A 222 4.41 -2.08 21.18
C GLU A 222 5.69 -1.92 20.37
N ARG A 223 6.74 -2.69 20.69
CA ARG A 223 8.06 -2.61 20.05
C ARG A 223 8.64 -3.98 19.79
N ALA A 224 9.24 -4.16 18.63
CA ALA A 224 9.94 -5.35 18.25
C ALA A 224 11.11 -5.62 19.21
N LEU A 225 11.26 -6.89 19.56
CA LEU A 225 12.43 -7.39 20.27
C LEU A 225 13.63 -7.49 19.31
N PRO A 226 14.87 -7.54 19.84
CA PRO A 226 16.04 -7.87 19.05
C PRO A 226 15.84 -9.17 18.24
N PRO A 227 16.40 -9.28 17.03
CA PRO A 227 16.26 -10.48 16.21
C PRO A 227 16.81 -11.73 16.92
N LEU A 228 16.07 -12.83 16.83
CA LEU A 228 16.52 -14.14 17.29
C LEU A 228 17.50 -14.76 16.29
N PRO A 229 18.35 -15.73 16.72
CA PRO A 229 19.14 -16.54 15.81
C PRO A 229 18.27 -17.22 14.76
N ARG A 230 18.76 -17.33 13.52
CA ARG A 230 18.06 -17.99 12.41
C ARG A 230 18.91 -19.11 11.82
N PRO A 231 18.30 -20.13 11.19
CA PRO A 231 19.03 -21.16 10.47
C PRO A 231 19.99 -20.58 9.42
N PRO A 232 21.13 -21.25 9.15
CA PRO A 232 22.07 -20.78 8.14
C PRO A 232 21.43 -20.84 6.75
N THR A 233 21.72 -19.83 5.93
CA THR A 233 21.26 -19.79 4.53
C THR A 233 21.89 -20.96 3.75
N PRO A 234 21.11 -21.73 2.98
CA PRO A 234 21.66 -22.79 2.13
C PRO A 234 22.56 -22.20 1.04
N LYS A 235 23.51 -23.01 0.53
CA LYS A 235 24.30 -22.63 -0.66
C LYS A 235 23.36 -22.60 -1.86
N LEU A 236 23.00 -21.41 -2.32
CA LEU A 236 22.22 -21.21 -3.53
C LEU A 236 23.19 -21.14 -4.71
N GLU A 237 22.95 -21.93 -5.75
CA GLU A 237 23.72 -21.78 -6.98
C GLU A 237 23.39 -20.43 -7.65
N PRO A 238 24.37 -19.75 -8.27
CA PRO A 238 24.11 -18.55 -9.04
C PRO A 238 23.14 -18.87 -10.18
N LYS A 239 22.03 -18.13 -10.29
CA LYS A 239 21.17 -18.19 -11.48
C LYS A 239 22.01 -17.66 -12.64
N GLU A 240 22.22 -18.46 -13.70
CA GLU A 240 22.80 -17.97 -14.96
C GLU A 240 22.06 -16.70 -15.38
N GLU A 241 22.77 -15.57 -15.46
CA GLU A 241 22.22 -14.37 -16.06
C GLU A 241 21.91 -14.69 -17.52
N ALA A 242 20.63 -14.58 -17.90
CA ALA A 242 20.26 -14.66 -19.31
C ALA A 242 21.11 -13.63 -20.07
N PRO A 243 21.80 -14.01 -21.17
CA PRO A 243 22.75 -13.14 -21.82
C PRO A 243 22.06 -11.86 -22.24
N ALA A 244 22.63 -10.73 -21.83
CA ALA A 244 22.23 -9.41 -22.29
C ALA A 244 22.14 -9.47 -23.82
N GLN A 245 20.93 -9.31 -24.36
CA GLN A 245 20.76 -9.16 -25.80
C GLN A 245 21.52 -7.89 -26.19
N LEU A 246 22.70 -8.07 -26.78
CA LEU A 246 23.43 -7.02 -27.47
C LEU A 246 22.49 -6.51 -28.58
N HIS A 247 21.87 -5.36 -28.37
CA HIS A 247 21.20 -4.64 -29.44
C HIS A 247 22.28 -4.26 -30.47
N SER A 248 22.39 -5.05 -31.54
CA SER A 248 23.06 -4.60 -32.76
C SER A 248 22.27 -3.41 -33.33
N PRO A 249 22.93 -2.32 -33.76
CA PRO A 249 22.21 -1.22 -34.38
C PRO A 249 21.63 -1.68 -35.72
N ALA A 250 20.35 -1.41 -35.93
CA ALA A 250 19.66 -1.70 -37.18
C ALA A 250 20.34 -1.01 -38.38
N PRO A 251 20.41 -1.65 -39.56
CA PRO A 251 20.99 -1.04 -40.73
C PRO A 251 20.13 0.14 -41.21
N THR A 252 20.75 1.30 -41.34
CA THR A 252 20.15 2.51 -41.92
C THR A 252 19.83 2.27 -43.39
N SER A 253 18.55 2.39 -43.76
CA SER A 253 18.11 2.42 -45.16
C SER A 253 18.47 3.76 -45.81
N PRO A 254 18.87 3.81 -47.10
CA PRO A 254 19.28 5.07 -47.74
C PRO A 254 18.08 6.00 -47.99
N LYS A 255 18.28 7.30 -47.76
CA LYS A 255 17.37 8.36 -48.20
C LYS A 255 17.28 8.36 -49.74
N GLN A 256 16.07 8.30 -50.28
CA GLN A 256 15.80 8.64 -51.67
C GLN A 256 15.59 10.17 -51.78
N GLU A 257 16.37 10.80 -52.66
CA GLU A 257 16.13 12.16 -53.16
C GLU A 257 14.91 12.16 -54.10
N PRO A 258 14.07 13.22 -54.09
CA PRO A 258 13.08 13.40 -55.15
C PRO A 258 13.69 14.15 -56.34
N THR A 259 13.59 13.52 -57.50
CA THR A 259 13.86 14.10 -58.82
C THR A 259 12.83 15.17 -59.20
N ALA A 260 13.30 16.18 -59.92
CA ALA A 260 12.55 17.35 -60.37
C ALA A 260 11.93 17.18 -61.78
N GLU A 261 10.99 18.12 -62.07
CA GLU A 261 10.46 18.59 -63.38
C GLU A 261 9.01 18.17 -63.77
N PRO A 262 8.29 18.94 -64.62
CA PRO A 262 8.00 20.38 -64.48
C PRO A 262 6.53 20.79 -64.80
N GLY A 263 6.09 21.90 -64.19
CA GLY A 263 5.25 22.98 -64.77
C GLY A 263 3.83 22.72 -65.32
N ALA A 264 2.82 23.27 -64.63
CA ALA A 264 1.64 23.90 -65.24
C ALA A 264 0.98 24.90 -64.26
N GLN A 265 0.34 25.92 -64.81
CA GLN A 265 0.22 27.28 -64.28
C GLN A 265 -1.08 27.59 -63.49
N HIS A 266 -0.98 28.72 -62.77
CA HIS A 266 -1.98 29.79 -62.58
C HIS A 266 -2.88 29.88 -61.32
N ASN A 267 -2.61 31.02 -60.63
CA ASN A 267 -3.52 32.01 -60.02
C ASN A 267 -4.01 31.86 -58.57
N GLY A 268 -3.67 32.88 -57.76
CA GLY A 268 -4.52 33.36 -56.66
C GLY A 268 -3.81 33.86 -55.39
N SER A 269 -3.42 35.15 -55.39
CA SER A 269 -3.45 36.13 -54.27
C SER A 269 -3.38 35.67 -52.78
N GLY A 270 -2.41 36.21 -52.02
CA GLY A 270 -2.23 36.02 -50.56
C GLY A 270 -3.27 36.76 -49.66
N PRO A 271 -2.96 37.15 -48.39
CA PRO A 271 -1.76 36.94 -47.56
C PRO A 271 -2.00 36.44 -46.11
N ALA A 272 -0.89 36.09 -45.43
CA ALA A 272 -0.54 36.24 -44.01
C ALA A 272 -1.49 35.80 -42.86
N SER A 273 -0.97 34.90 -42.03
CA SER A 273 -1.41 34.59 -40.65
C SER A 273 -1.38 35.81 -39.72
N PRO A 274 -2.04 35.70 -38.54
CA PRO A 274 -1.23 35.92 -37.35
C PRO A 274 -1.46 34.94 -36.19
N LYS A 275 -0.38 34.87 -35.40
CA LYS A 275 -0.16 34.19 -34.13
C LYS A 275 -1.26 34.50 -33.11
N ARG A 276 -1.60 33.52 -32.28
CA ARG A 276 -2.40 33.72 -31.06
C ARG A 276 -1.46 33.92 -29.87
N GLU A 277 -1.44 35.13 -29.34
CA GLU A 277 -0.76 35.52 -28.10
C GLU A 277 -1.50 34.99 -26.87
N LEU A 278 -0.73 34.66 -25.82
CA LEU A 278 -1.20 34.40 -24.47
C LEU A 278 -1.79 35.68 -23.85
N LEU A 279 -2.94 35.55 -23.18
CA LEU A 279 -3.50 36.60 -22.34
C LEU A 279 -3.24 36.28 -20.87
N ASP A 280 -2.56 37.21 -20.20
CA ASP A 280 -2.35 37.29 -18.75
C ASP A 280 -3.69 37.33 -17.99
N SER A 281 -3.80 36.50 -16.94
CA SER A 281 -4.90 36.56 -15.96
C SER A 281 -4.43 37.27 -14.67
N PRO A 282 -5.17 38.26 -14.15
CA PRO A 282 -4.74 39.03 -12.98
C PRO A 282 -5.04 38.31 -11.65
N ALA A 283 -4.11 38.46 -10.70
CA ALA A 283 -4.15 37.92 -9.34
C ALA A 283 -5.34 38.43 -8.48
N PRO A 284 -5.82 37.65 -7.48
CA PRO A 284 -6.96 38.04 -6.65
C PRO A 284 -6.61 39.10 -5.60
N ARG A 285 -7.48 40.11 -5.48
CA ARG A 285 -7.39 41.21 -4.50
C ARG A 285 -7.80 40.74 -3.09
N ARG A 286 -7.00 41.09 -2.08
CA ARG A 286 -7.30 40.91 -0.64
C ARG A 286 -8.48 41.77 -0.19
N PRO A 287 -9.35 41.30 0.73
CA PRO A 287 -10.39 42.11 1.35
C PRO A 287 -9.82 43.06 2.42
N PRO A 288 -10.45 44.22 2.67
CA PRO A 288 -9.97 45.20 3.66
C PRO A 288 -10.21 44.75 5.11
N LYS A 289 -9.29 45.15 6.00
CA LYS A 289 -9.30 44.89 7.45
C LYS A 289 -10.51 45.57 8.11
N ARG A 290 -11.26 44.83 8.94
CA ARG A 290 -12.27 45.38 9.86
C ARG A 290 -11.60 46.28 10.91
N VAL A 291 -12.05 47.52 10.98
CA VAL A 291 -11.77 48.46 12.08
C VAL A 291 -12.65 48.06 13.27
N LYS A 292 -12.05 47.95 14.47
CA LYS A 292 -12.79 47.80 15.73
C LYS A 292 -13.33 49.17 16.14
N THR A 293 -14.64 49.30 16.28
CA THR A 293 -15.26 50.42 17.00
C THR A 293 -15.24 50.09 18.50
N GLU A 294 -14.63 50.98 19.28
CA GLU A 294 -14.67 50.99 20.73
C GLU A 294 -16.07 51.42 21.20
N VAL A 295 -16.63 50.69 22.17
CA VAL A 295 -17.81 51.10 22.92
C VAL A 295 -17.33 51.68 24.24
N VAL A 296 -17.61 52.98 24.44
CA VAL A 296 -17.40 53.71 25.70
C VAL A 296 -18.57 53.41 26.64
N PRO A 297 -18.35 53.15 27.95
CA PRO A 297 -19.42 52.86 28.88
C PRO A 297 -20.12 54.14 29.37
N SER A 298 -21.41 54.03 29.63
CA SER A 298 -22.21 54.94 30.48
C SER A 298 -23.03 54.09 31.42
#